data_AF-M5RQZ8-F1
#
_entry.id   AF-M5RQZ8-F1
#
_cell.length_a   1.000
_cell.length_b   1.000
_cell.length_c   1.000
_cell.angle_alpha   90.00
_cell.angle_beta   90.00
_cell.angle_gamma   90.00
#
_symmetry.space_group_name_H-M   'P 1'
#
loop_
_entity.id
_entity.type
_entity.pdbx_description
1 polymer ?
#
loop_
_entity_poly.entity_id
_entity_poly.type
_entity_poly.pdbx_seq_one_letter_code
_entity_poly.pdbx_strand_id
1 'polypeptide(L)'
;MKRTVRSGFTLVELLVVIAIIGVLVGLLLPAVQAAREAARRMSCSNNFKQLGLALHNYHAAYNQLPELMGGTNQAPGGPDSAGIVAPTGHNRQELSILVGLLPFMEQQALWEQISNPLLDPVTGNTWQPMGGNPLMQISHHNTSRYEPWLTEIPMLRCPSDPGTGLPSAGRTNYAACSGDSCYLGNWGFARDDGNRVNPSNLGELARASCRGVFTTRNPTAFRDVLDGLANTICMGEIATDLGDSDIRTEAKETTASGSDSGSGQQLRLVNNAVSCRSLIDSERPQFWGSGITIGNAEQKRGYKWGAGRPLYGQFNTILPPNSEFCIANSSSNYHGNSAIAPPSSRHQGGCHVLLTDGAVKFVTDSIEAGDSNAEQVHLGSSLSRPGSKSPFGLWGSLGTRGGNETIDGEF
;
A
#
# COMPACT_ATOMS: atom_id res chain seq x y z
N MET A 1 23.26 75.16 -7.58
CA MET A 1 22.77 73.88 -7.02
C MET A 1 21.24 73.88 -7.05
N LYS A 2 20.61 73.20 -8.01
CA LYS A 2 19.14 73.04 -8.03
C LYS A 2 18.75 72.03 -6.94
N ARG A 3 18.04 72.49 -5.91
CA ARG A 3 17.56 71.66 -4.80
C ARG A 3 16.38 70.83 -5.32
N THR A 4 16.62 69.56 -5.63
CA THR A 4 15.55 68.59 -5.94
C THR A 4 14.69 68.41 -4.69
N VAL A 5 13.46 68.93 -4.74
CA VAL A 5 12.44 68.69 -3.70
C VAL A 5 12.10 67.21 -3.75
N ARG A 6 12.45 66.45 -2.70
CA ARG A 6 11.99 65.07 -2.54
C ARG A 6 10.55 65.14 -2.05
N SER A 7 9.60 64.58 -2.80
CA SER A 7 8.22 64.39 -2.35
C SER A 7 8.23 63.39 -1.19
N GLY A 8 7.78 63.81 -0.01
CA GLY A 8 7.57 62.92 1.13
C GLY A 8 6.33 62.05 0.91
N PHE A 9 6.42 60.78 1.28
CA PHE A 9 5.31 59.84 1.21
C PHE A 9 4.33 60.08 2.36
N THR A 10 3.03 60.20 2.08
CA THR A 10 2.02 60.41 3.12
C THR A 10 1.62 59.08 3.76
N LEU A 11 1.22 59.12 5.04
CA LEU A 11 0.76 57.93 5.77
C LEU A 11 -0.47 57.29 5.10
N VAL A 12 -1.33 58.10 4.47
CA VAL A 12 -2.52 57.65 3.76
C VAL A 12 -2.14 56.85 2.50
N GLU A 13 -1.16 57.33 1.71
CA GLU A 13 -0.67 56.61 0.53
C GLU A 13 -0.06 55.24 0.91
N LEU A 14 0.67 55.16 2.02
CA LEU A 14 1.20 53.90 2.54
C LEU A 14 0.08 52.91 2.91
N LEU A 15 -0.93 53.41 3.62
CA LEU A 15 -2.01 52.58 4.13
C LEU A 15 -2.89 52.03 3.01
N VAL A 16 -3.17 52.82 1.96
CA VAL A 16 -3.92 52.37 0.78
C VAL A 16 -3.15 51.28 0.03
N VAL A 17 -1.84 51.43 -0.16
CA VAL A 17 -1.02 50.42 -0.85
C VAL A 17 -1.01 49.10 -0.07
N ILE A 18 -0.84 49.15 1.25
CA ILE A 18 -0.89 47.96 2.10
C ILE A 18 -2.29 47.32 2.04
N ALA A 19 -3.36 48.11 2.04
CA ALA A 19 -4.73 47.60 1.92
C ALA A 19 -4.96 46.88 0.58
N ILE A 20 -4.50 47.44 -0.54
CA ILE A 20 -4.61 46.81 -1.87
C ILE A 20 -3.80 45.51 -1.93
N ILE A 21 -2.55 45.52 -1.46
CA ILE A 21 -1.71 44.31 -1.40
C ILE A 21 -2.38 43.26 -0.50
N GLY A 22 -2.93 43.65 0.64
CA GLY A 22 -3.64 42.78 1.55
C GLY A 22 -4.85 42.10 0.91
N VAL A 23 -5.66 42.85 0.16
CA VAL A 23 -6.81 42.30 -0.60
C VAL A 23 -6.35 41.36 -1.70
N LEU A 24 -5.34 41.75 -2.49
CA LEU A 24 -4.80 40.92 -3.57
C LEU A 24 -4.23 39.61 -3.04
N VAL A 25 -3.41 39.66 -1.99
CA VAL A 25 -2.85 38.45 -1.35
C VAL A 25 -3.95 37.60 -0.72
N GLY A 26 -4.93 38.23 -0.06
CA GLY A 26 -6.08 37.55 0.55
C GLY A 26 -6.91 36.76 -0.46
N LEU A 27 -7.06 37.26 -1.69
CA LEU A 27 -7.78 36.57 -2.76
C LEU A 27 -6.90 35.55 -3.51
N LEU A 28 -5.61 35.83 -3.66
CA LEU A 28 -4.69 34.98 -4.43
C LEU A 28 -4.19 33.76 -3.64
N LEU A 29 -3.97 33.87 -2.33
CA LEU A 29 -3.38 32.79 -1.54
C LEU A 29 -4.25 31.52 -1.53
N PRO A 30 -5.57 31.57 -1.25
CA PRO A 30 -6.41 30.38 -1.30
C PRO A 30 -6.46 29.76 -2.71
N ALA A 31 -6.53 30.61 -3.74
CA ALA A 31 -6.57 30.18 -5.13
C ALA A 31 -5.28 29.46 -5.57
N VAL A 32 -4.11 29.99 -5.18
CA VAL A 32 -2.82 29.36 -5.48
C VAL A 32 -2.69 28.01 -4.80
N GLN A 33 -3.17 27.86 -3.56
CA GLN A 33 -3.11 26.56 -2.87
C GLN A 33 -4.04 25.52 -3.50
N ALA A 34 -5.26 25.92 -3.86
CA ALA A 34 -6.19 25.04 -4.58
C ALA A 34 -5.61 24.59 -5.92
N ALA A 35 -5.00 25.51 -6.68
CA ALA A 35 -4.34 25.18 -7.94
C ALA A 35 -3.14 24.23 -7.75
N ARG A 36 -2.33 24.44 -6.71
CA ARG A 36 -1.21 23.54 -6.38
C ARG A 36 -1.70 22.14 -6.02
N GLU A 37 -2.76 22.01 -5.24
CA GLU A 37 -3.29 20.69 -4.89
C GLU A 37 -3.90 19.98 -6.11
N ALA A 38 -4.63 20.70 -6.96
CA ALA A 38 -5.13 20.15 -8.21
C ALA A 38 -3.98 19.63 -9.10
N ALA A 39 -2.87 20.38 -9.19
CA ALA A 39 -1.69 19.94 -9.93
C ALA A 39 -1.06 18.69 -9.31
N ARG A 40 -0.90 18.63 -7.98
CA ARG A 40 -0.37 17.44 -7.31
C ARG A 40 -1.27 16.22 -7.53
N ARG A 41 -2.59 16.38 -7.46
CA ARG A 41 -3.57 15.33 -7.75
C ARG A 41 -3.46 14.80 -9.17
N MET A 42 -3.30 15.68 -10.15
CA MET A 42 -3.05 15.27 -11.54
C MET A 42 -1.74 14.49 -11.67
N SER A 43 -0.67 14.91 -10.98
CA SER A 43 0.59 14.17 -10.97
C SER A 43 0.46 12.77 -10.35
N CYS A 44 -0.24 12.63 -9.22
CA CYS A 44 -0.45 11.31 -8.60
C CYS A 44 -1.27 10.38 -9.51
N SER A 45 -2.31 10.91 -10.17
CA SER A 45 -3.07 10.16 -11.18
C SER A 45 -2.19 9.73 -12.38
N ASN A 46 -1.29 10.60 -12.85
CA ASN A 46 -0.39 10.28 -13.96
C ASN A 46 0.65 9.20 -13.60
N ASN A 47 1.22 9.24 -12.39
CA ASN A 47 2.06 8.16 -11.89
C ASN A 47 1.30 6.83 -11.89
N PHE A 48 0.03 6.85 -11.49
CA PHE A 48 -0.84 5.68 -11.52
C PHE A 48 -1.08 5.16 -12.95
N LYS A 49 -1.27 6.05 -13.92
CA LYS A 49 -1.37 5.67 -15.35
C LYS A 49 -0.09 5.01 -15.83
N GLN A 50 1.08 5.53 -15.44
CA GLN A 50 2.36 4.91 -15.79
C GLN A 50 2.49 3.51 -15.16
N LEU A 51 2.03 3.31 -13.91
CA LEU A 51 1.98 1.98 -13.30
C LEU A 51 1.01 1.03 -14.03
N GLY A 52 -0.14 1.52 -14.49
CA GLY A 52 -1.07 0.75 -15.31
C GLY A 52 -0.46 0.33 -16.65
N LEU A 53 0.24 1.24 -17.33
CA LEU A 53 0.98 0.92 -18.55
C LEU A 53 2.09 -0.11 -18.28
N ALA A 54 2.84 0.05 -17.18
CA ALA A 54 3.87 -0.90 -16.78
C ALA A 54 3.28 -2.30 -16.54
N LEU A 55 2.11 -2.38 -15.90
CA LEU A 55 1.40 -3.63 -15.64
C LEU A 55 0.96 -4.34 -16.92
N HIS A 56 0.41 -3.59 -17.88
CA HIS A 56 0.01 -4.13 -19.18
C HIS A 56 1.20 -4.57 -20.02
N ASN A 57 2.30 -3.82 -19.99
CA ASN A 57 3.55 -4.21 -20.66
C ASN A 57 4.16 -5.46 -20.04
N TYR A 58 4.15 -5.58 -18.72
CA TYR A 58 4.55 -6.80 -18.02
C TYR A 58 3.70 -8.00 -18.46
N HIS A 59 2.37 -7.84 -18.50
CA HIS A 59 1.47 -8.88 -18.98
C HIS A 59 1.73 -9.26 -20.44
N ALA A 60 1.97 -8.29 -21.32
CA ALA A 60 2.30 -8.54 -22.72
C ALA A 60 3.61 -9.32 -22.89
N ALA A 61 4.60 -9.09 -22.02
CA ALA A 61 5.89 -9.78 -22.06
C ALA A 61 5.84 -11.19 -21.46
N TYR A 62 5.09 -11.39 -20.36
CA TYR A 62 5.14 -12.61 -19.56
C TYR A 62 3.85 -13.45 -19.56
N ASN A 63 2.77 -12.98 -20.19
CA ASN A 63 1.43 -13.59 -20.18
C ASN A 63 0.86 -13.82 -18.77
N GLN A 64 1.30 -13.01 -17.81
CA GLN A 64 0.85 -13.01 -16.41
C GLN A 64 1.09 -11.63 -15.81
N LEU A 65 0.42 -11.33 -14.70
CA LEU A 65 0.68 -10.18 -13.86
C LEU A 65 1.87 -10.47 -12.93
N PRO A 66 2.56 -9.42 -12.43
CA PRO A 66 3.62 -9.59 -11.43
C PRO A 66 3.06 -10.22 -10.16
N GLU A 67 3.84 -11.13 -9.59
CA GLU A 67 3.44 -11.87 -8.38
C GLU A 67 3.57 -10.97 -7.13
N LEU A 68 2.50 -10.91 -6.33
CA LEU A 68 2.53 -10.28 -5.01
C LEU A 68 3.10 -11.26 -3.99
N MET A 69 4.05 -10.79 -3.17
CA MET A 69 4.80 -11.64 -2.24
C MET A 69 5.49 -12.78 -3.00
N GLY A 70 6.14 -12.44 -4.12
CA GLY A 70 6.98 -13.35 -4.89
C GLY A 70 8.45 -13.26 -4.48
N GLY A 71 9.34 -13.92 -5.21
CA GLY A 71 10.79 -13.85 -4.99
C GLY A 71 11.41 -15.22 -4.68
N THR A 72 12.48 -15.21 -3.89
CA THR A 72 13.27 -16.39 -3.54
C THR A 72 12.87 -16.95 -2.18
N ASN A 73 12.89 -18.27 -2.07
CA ASN A 73 12.65 -19.00 -0.82
C ASN A 73 13.84 -19.90 -0.48
N GLN A 74 13.73 -20.56 0.66
CA GLN A 74 14.73 -21.49 1.16
C GLN A 74 14.91 -22.68 0.18
N ALA A 75 16.16 -23.01 -0.15
CA ALA A 75 16.47 -24.23 -0.87
C ALA A 75 16.12 -25.46 0.00
N PRO A 76 15.53 -26.55 -0.56
CA PRO A 76 15.15 -27.72 0.23
C PRO A 76 16.31 -28.28 1.06
N GLY A 77 16.15 -28.35 2.39
CA GLY A 77 17.15 -28.89 3.32
C GLY A 77 18.27 -27.93 3.74
N GLY A 78 18.29 -26.68 3.26
CA GLY A 78 19.18 -25.65 3.82
C GLY A 78 18.72 -25.18 5.21
N PRO A 79 19.55 -24.52 6.03
CA PRO A 79 19.04 -23.80 7.20
C PRO A 79 18.09 -22.68 6.73
N ASP A 80 16.98 -22.44 7.44
CA ASP A 80 16.23 -21.18 7.32
C ASP A 80 17.21 -20.10 7.73
N SER A 81 17.85 -19.47 6.75
CA SER A 81 18.74 -18.35 6.99
C SER A 81 17.86 -17.17 7.38
N ALA A 82 17.32 -17.21 8.59
CA ALA A 82 16.52 -16.17 9.23
C ALA A 82 17.27 -14.84 9.38
N GLY A 83 18.50 -14.73 8.84
CA GLY A 83 19.16 -13.47 8.63
C GLY A 83 18.43 -12.71 7.54
N ILE A 84 17.51 -11.82 7.94
CA ILE A 84 17.09 -10.64 7.18
C ILE A 84 18.32 -9.97 6.51
N VAL A 85 19.50 -10.13 7.12
CA VAL A 85 20.79 -9.54 6.74
C VAL A 85 21.72 -10.44 5.93
N ALA A 86 21.37 -11.69 5.60
CA ALA A 86 22.34 -12.64 5.02
C ALA A 86 22.54 -12.41 3.50
N PRO A 87 23.76 -12.09 3.01
CA PRO A 87 24.01 -11.89 1.57
C PRO A 87 23.71 -13.11 0.69
N THR A 88 23.92 -14.30 1.27
CA THR A 88 23.63 -15.62 0.66
C THR A 88 22.27 -16.19 1.09
N GLY A 89 21.40 -15.35 1.67
CA GLY A 89 20.13 -15.73 2.29
C GLY A 89 19.00 -16.02 1.30
N HIS A 90 17.82 -15.46 1.49
CA HIS A 90 16.72 -15.38 0.51
C HIS A 90 15.76 -14.28 0.96
N ASN A 91 14.87 -13.85 0.06
CA ASN A 91 13.95 -12.75 0.35
C ASN A 91 12.58 -13.21 0.91
N ARG A 92 12.43 -14.51 1.22
CA ARG A 92 11.24 -15.10 1.88
C ARG A 92 9.93 -14.94 1.08
N GLN A 93 10.09 -14.79 -0.23
CA GLN A 93 8.99 -14.44 -1.13
C GLN A 93 8.22 -13.21 -0.61
N GLU A 94 8.93 -12.16 -0.22
CA GLU A 94 8.31 -10.94 0.33
C GLU A 94 8.37 -9.76 -0.64
N LEU A 95 8.75 -10.00 -1.90
CA LEU A 95 8.82 -8.94 -2.89
C LEU A 95 7.42 -8.42 -3.23
N SER A 96 7.29 -7.10 -3.31
CA SER A 96 6.10 -6.45 -3.85
C SER A 96 6.02 -6.63 -5.37
N ILE A 97 4.83 -6.40 -5.92
CA ILE A 97 4.64 -6.37 -7.38
C ILE A 97 5.50 -5.30 -8.07
N LEU A 98 5.88 -4.24 -7.33
CA LEU A 98 6.62 -3.09 -7.87
C LEU A 98 8.02 -3.49 -8.32
N VAL A 99 8.63 -4.52 -7.70
CA VAL A 99 9.95 -5.03 -8.09
C VAL A 99 9.92 -5.60 -9.52
N GLY A 100 8.87 -6.36 -9.86
CA GLY A 100 8.68 -6.92 -11.20
C GLY A 100 8.33 -5.85 -12.24
N LEU A 101 7.79 -4.71 -11.82
CA LEU A 101 7.42 -3.60 -12.71
C LEU A 101 8.59 -2.68 -13.05
N LEU A 102 9.72 -2.73 -12.33
CA LEU A 102 10.87 -1.85 -12.53
C LEU A 102 11.33 -1.70 -13.99
N PRO A 103 11.48 -2.78 -14.80
CA PRO A 103 11.88 -2.67 -16.21
C PRO A 103 10.89 -1.87 -17.07
N PHE A 104 9.62 -1.85 -16.66
CA PHE A 104 8.51 -1.25 -17.40
C PHE A 104 8.16 0.16 -16.91
N MET A 105 8.92 0.69 -15.95
CA MET A 105 8.76 2.02 -15.37
C MET A 105 10.05 2.85 -15.44
N GLU A 106 10.87 2.62 -16.47
CA GLU A 106 12.16 3.29 -16.69
C GLU A 106 13.14 3.12 -15.51
N GLN A 107 13.05 2.01 -14.76
CA GLN A 107 13.96 1.65 -13.67
C GLN A 107 14.82 0.42 -14.01
N GLN A 108 15.24 0.30 -15.28
CA GLN A 108 16.04 -0.82 -15.78
C GLN A 108 17.36 -1.01 -15.01
N ALA A 109 18.08 0.08 -14.71
CA ALA A 109 19.34 0.01 -13.97
C ALA A 109 19.16 -0.54 -12.53
N LEU A 110 18.06 -0.18 -11.87
CA LEU A 110 17.74 -0.71 -10.54
C LEU A 110 17.32 -2.18 -10.62
N TRP A 111 16.54 -2.55 -11.64
CA TRP A 111 16.20 -3.94 -11.91
C TRP A 111 17.44 -4.81 -12.14
N GLU A 112 18.43 -4.33 -12.89
CA GLU A 112 19.67 -5.08 -13.15
C GLU A 112 20.48 -5.32 -11.87
N GLN A 113 20.49 -4.37 -10.93
CA GLN A 113 21.11 -4.55 -9.62
C GLN A 113 20.37 -5.56 -8.74
N ILE A 114 19.04 -5.64 -8.87
CA ILE A 114 18.21 -6.56 -8.08
C ILE A 114 18.22 -7.97 -8.67
N SER A 115 18.01 -8.09 -9.97
CA SER A 115 17.81 -9.36 -10.66
C SER A 115 19.10 -10.17 -10.87
N ASN A 116 20.27 -9.54 -10.78
CA ASN A 116 21.57 -10.19 -10.90
C ASN A 116 22.28 -10.25 -9.54
N PRO A 117 23.34 -11.07 -9.40
CA PRO A 117 24.20 -10.99 -8.22
C PRO A 117 24.82 -9.59 -8.10
N LEU A 118 24.79 -9.01 -6.90
CA LEU A 118 25.32 -7.67 -6.62
C LEU A 118 26.50 -7.75 -5.66
N LEU A 119 27.68 -7.35 -6.11
CA LEU A 119 28.85 -7.15 -5.25
C LEU A 119 28.79 -5.75 -4.62
N ASP A 120 28.60 -5.66 -3.30
CA ASP A 120 28.68 -4.38 -2.59
C ASP A 120 30.14 -3.93 -2.46
N PRO A 121 30.51 -2.76 -3.00
CA PRO A 121 31.91 -2.31 -3.03
C PRO A 121 32.46 -1.92 -1.66
N VAL A 122 31.60 -1.69 -0.66
CA VAL A 122 32.00 -1.26 0.69
C VAL A 122 32.29 -2.45 1.59
N THR A 123 31.37 -3.41 1.67
CA THR A 123 31.49 -4.59 2.54
C THR A 123 32.17 -5.78 1.85
N GLY A 124 32.26 -5.78 0.52
CA GLY A 124 32.74 -6.92 -0.27
C GLY A 124 31.76 -8.10 -0.32
N ASN A 125 30.56 -7.94 0.25
CA ASN A 125 29.52 -8.97 0.23
C ASN A 125 28.96 -9.13 -1.18
N THR A 126 28.78 -10.37 -1.60
CA THR A 126 28.05 -10.69 -2.84
C THR A 126 26.65 -11.13 -2.48
N TRP A 127 25.67 -10.33 -2.88
CA TRP A 127 24.27 -10.67 -2.82
C TRP A 127 23.90 -11.52 -4.02
N GLN A 128 23.08 -12.52 -3.78
CA GLN A 128 22.47 -13.33 -4.83
C GLN A 128 21.38 -12.57 -5.62
N PRO A 129 20.96 -13.10 -6.78
CA PRO A 129 19.81 -12.59 -7.54
C PRO A 129 18.57 -12.43 -6.68
N MET A 130 17.78 -11.40 -6.99
CA MET A 130 16.57 -10.97 -6.28
C MET A 130 16.82 -10.47 -4.84
N GLY A 131 18.09 -10.27 -4.46
CA GLY A 131 18.50 -9.56 -3.26
C GLY A 131 18.16 -10.23 -1.94
N GLY A 132 18.43 -9.48 -0.87
CA GLY A 132 18.05 -9.82 0.49
C GLY A 132 16.57 -9.56 0.79
N ASN A 133 16.15 -9.90 2.00
CA ASN A 133 14.78 -9.66 2.45
C ASN A 133 14.44 -8.14 2.44
N PRO A 134 13.37 -7.68 1.77
CA PRO A 134 13.03 -6.25 1.72
C PRO A 134 12.61 -5.66 3.08
N LEU A 135 12.37 -6.49 4.10
CA LEU A 135 12.11 -6.10 5.49
C LEU A 135 13.38 -5.73 6.28
N MET A 136 14.55 -5.73 5.65
CA MET A 136 15.80 -5.21 6.23
C MET A 136 15.59 -3.86 6.90
N GLN A 137 16.02 -3.76 8.16
CA GLN A 137 16.06 -2.49 8.90
C GLN A 137 17.29 -1.69 8.48
N ILE A 138 17.28 -0.38 8.68
CA ILE A 138 18.42 0.50 8.40
C ILE A 138 19.68 0.00 9.13
N SER A 139 19.53 -0.50 10.36
CA SER A 139 20.63 -1.09 11.14
C SER A 139 21.27 -2.30 10.45
N HIS A 140 20.50 -3.08 9.68
CA HIS A 140 20.98 -4.22 8.91
C HIS A 140 21.84 -3.80 7.73
N HIS A 141 21.56 -2.63 7.13
CA HIS A 141 22.39 -2.10 6.04
C HIS A 141 23.78 -1.65 6.53
N ASN A 142 24.01 -1.55 7.85
CA ASN A 142 25.32 -1.28 8.43
C ASN A 142 26.22 -2.53 8.47
N THR A 143 25.65 -3.73 8.60
CA THR A 143 26.40 -5.00 8.64
C THR A 143 26.43 -5.70 7.28
N SER A 144 25.33 -5.63 6.54
CA SER A 144 25.17 -6.26 5.23
C SER A 144 24.39 -5.31 4.34
N ARG A 145 25.13 -4.47 3.62
CA ARG A 145 24.59 -3.37 2.84
C ARG A 145 23.95 -3.88 1.55
N TYR A 146 22.68 -3.60 1.36
CA TYR A 146 21.97 -3.77 0.09
C TYR A 146 21.26 -2.47 -0.31
N GLU A 147 21.93 -1.63 -1.10
CA GLU A 147 21.43 -0.31 -1.49
C GLU A 147 20.11 -0.29 -2.28
N PRO A 148 19.79 -1.28 -3.15
CA PRO A 148 18.56 -1.21 -3.95
C PRO A 148 17.29 -0.98 -3.13
N TRP A 149 17.19 -1.56 -1.93
CA TRP A 149 16.06 -1.34 -1.02
C TRP A 149 15.97 0.05 -0.41
N LEU A 150 17.05 0.84 -0.43
CA LEU A 150 17.05 2.23 0.05
C LEU A 150 16.76 3.25 -1.05
N THR A 151 16.57 2.80 -2.29
CA THR A 151 16.35 3.70 -3.44
C THR A 151 14.94 4.31 -3.38
N GLU A 152 14.87 5.64 -3.40
CA GLU A 152 13.61 6.38 -3.56
C GLU A 152 13.29 6.51 -5.05
N ILE A 153 12.19 5.91 -5.49
CA ILE A 153 11.75 5.94 -6.88
C ILE A 153 10.72 7.06 -7.05
N PRO A 154 11.00 8.15 -7.79
CA PRO A 154 10.09 9.30 -7.87
C PRO A 154 8.69 8.96 -8.37
N MET A 155 8.59 8.01 -9.31
CA MET A 155 7.31 7.54 -9.86
C MET A 155 6.44 6.83 -8.81
N LEU A 156 7.02 6.30 -7.72
CA LEU A 156 6.27 5.67 -6.63
C LEU A 156 5.80 6.66 -5.57
N ARG A 157 6.07 7.96 -5.74
CA ARG A 157 5.71 9.02 -4.80
C ARG A 157 4.60 9.90 -5.36
N CYS A 158 3.55 10.07 -4.57
CA CYS A 158 2.52 11.07 -4.82
C CYS A 158 3.00 12.42 -4.25
N PRO A 159 3.08 13.49 -5.06
CA PRO A 159 3.51 14.81 -4.57
C PRO A 159 2.66 15.42 -3.44
N SER A 160 1.44 14.92 -3.20
CA SER A 160 0.62 15.35 -2.06
C SER A 160 1.01 14.68 -0.74
N ASP A 161 1.85 13.63 -0.78
CA ASP A 161 2.41 13.00 0.42
C ASP A 161 3.77 13.65 0.76
N PRO A 162 3.89 14.35 1.90
CA PRO A 162 5.10 15.09 2.25
C PRO A 162 6.22 14.20 2.84
N GLY A 163 5.98 12.90 3.01
CA GLY A 163 6.95 11.98 3.61
C GLY A 163 8.22 11.86 2.78
N THR A 164 9.38 11.98 3.43
CA THR A 164 10.69 11.90 2.76
C THR A 164 11.73 11.22 3.64
N GLY A 165 12.62 10.45 3.03
CA GLY A 165 13.84 9.97 3.67
C GLY A 165 13.62 9.04 4.86
N LEU A 166 14.67 8.92 5.68
CA LEU A 166 14.69 8.08 6.87
C LEU A 166 13.56 8.48 7.85
N PRO A 167 12.99 7.53 8.60
CA PRO A 167 13.39 6.12 8.74
C PRO A 167 12.81 5.18 7.65
N SER A 168 12.30 5.71 6.55
CA SER A 168 11.85 4.90 5.42
C SER A 168 13.03 4.30 4.63
N ALA A 169 12.86 3.08 4.14
CA ALA A 169 13.75 2.41 3.20
C ALA A 169 13.07 2.41 1.82
N GLY A 170 12.95 3.61 1.24
CA GLY A 170 12.27 3.83 -0.05
C GLY A 170 10.74 3.78 0.07
N ARG A 171 10.08 4.93 -0.06
CA ARG A 171 8.62 5.03 0.12
C ARG A 171 7.84 4.63 -1.13
N THR A 172 6.62 4.12 -0.94
CA THR A 172 5.62 3.97 -1.99
C THR A 172 4.27 4.53 -1.56
N ASN A 173 3.58 5.19 -2.48
CA ASN A 173 2.19 5.61 -2.35
C ASN A 173 1.22 4.70 -3.12
N TYR A 174 1.69 3.58 -3.65
CA TYR A 174 0.91 2.72 -4.53
C TYR A 174 1.02 1.27 -4.06
N ALA A 175 -0.13 0.63 -3.87
CA ALA A 175 -0.23 -0.71 -3.30
C ALA A 175 -1.11 -1.62 -4.16
N ALA A 176 -0.86 -2.92 -4.09
CA ALA A 176 -1.65 -3.96 -4.74
C ALA A 176 -2.98 -4.17 -4.02
N CYS A 177 -4.06 -4.39 -4.78
CA CYS A 177 -5.35 -4.76 -4.22
C CYS A 177 -5.37 -6.26 -3.87
N SER A 178 -5.52 -6.59 -2.59
CA SER A 178 -5.71 -7.97 -2.11
C SER A 178 -7.18 -8.39 -2.05
N GLY A 179 -8.09 -7.48 -2.39
CA GLY A 179 -9.53 -7.68 -2.50
C GLY A 179 -10.28 -7.38 -1.22
N ASP A 180 -11.37 -8.09 -0.99
CA ASP A 180 -12.33 -7.78 0.06
C ASP A 180 -12.26 -8.74 1.27
N SER A 181 -11.14 -9.45 1.40
CA SER A 181 -10.79 -10.18 2.62
C SER A 181 -9.31 -10.01 2.96
N CYS A 182 -9.03 -9.78 4.22
CA CYS A 182 -7.67 -9.74 4.77
C CYS A 182 -7.17 -11.14 5.17
N TYR A 183 -8.01 -12.17 5.07
CA TYR A 183 -7.67 -13.52 5.45
C TYR A 183 -6.59 -14.07 4.51
N LEU A 184 -5.50 -14.56 5.12
CA LEU A 184 -4.28 -14.99 4.44
C LEU A 184 -3.56 -13.89 3.65
N GLY A 185 -3.75 -12.61 3.97
CA GLY A 185 -3.07 -11.50 3.28
C GLY A 185 -1.53 -11.65 3.23
N ASN A 186 -0.91 -12.21 4.28
CA ASN A 186 0.51 -12.58 4.25
C ASN A 186 0.79 -13.95 3.63
N TRP A 187 0.06 -15.03 3.93
CA TRP A 187 0.43 -16.36 3.44
C TRP A 187 -0.09 -16.61 2.02
N GLY A 188 -1.38 -16.39 1.76
CA GLY A 188 -2.00 -16.81 0.52
C GLY A 188 -1.78 -18.31 0.28
N PHE A 189 -1.19 -18.66 -0.86
CA PHE A 189 -1.02 -20.05 -1.29
C PHE A 189 0.19 -20.79 -0.68
N ALA A 190 1.12 -20.07 -0.06
CA ALA A 190 2.31 -20.65 0.55
C ALA A 190 2.79 -19.81 1.76
N ARG A 191 3.54 -20.39 2.69
CA ARG A 191 4.14 -19.59 3.77
C ARG A 191 5.34 -18.79 3.28
N ASP A 192 5.85 -17.88 4.11
CA ASP A 192 7.00 -17.01 3.80
C ASP A 192 8.36 -17.75 3.77
N ASP A 193 8.38 -19.03 4.13
CA ASP A 193 9.50 -19.96 3.90
C ASP A 193 9.36 -20.70 2.55
N GLY A 194 8.32 -20.41 1.76
CA GLY A 194 7.97 -21.13 0.54
C GLY A 194 7.29 -22.48 0.78
N ASN A 195 7.09 -22.87 2.04
CA ASN A 195 6.46 -24.12 2.39
C ASN A 195 4.96 -24.05 2.12
N ARG A 196 4.50 -24.95 1.25
CA ARG A 196 3.08 -25.19 0.99
C ARG A 196 2.58 -26.19 2.04
N VAL A 197 2.52 -25.75 3.30
CA VAL A 197 2.16 -26.63 4.42
C VAL A 197 0.84 -27.35 4.17
N ASN A 198 0.91 -28.67 4.12
CA ASN A 198 -0.16 -29.65 3.84
C ASN A 198 -1.09 -29.27 2.66
N PRO A 199 -0.85 -29.81 1.45
CA PRO A 199 -1.41 -29.32 0.18
C PRO A 199 -2.94 -29.38 0.04
N SER A 200 -3.70 -29.90 1.02
CA SER A 200 -5.16 -29.90 0.98
C SER A 200 -5.81 -28.59 1.47
N ASN A 201 -5.23 -27.86 2.44
CA ASN A 201 -5.99 -26.79 3.13
C ASN A 201 -5.60 -25.37 2.73
N LEU A 202 -4.31 -24.99 2.66
CA LEU A 202 -3.93 -23.59 2.41
C LEU A 202 -4.37 -23.08 1.03
N GLY A 203 -4.16 -23.87 -0.02
CA GLY A 203 -4.62 -23.51 -1.35
C GLY A 203 -6.14 -23.39 -1.45
N GLU A 204 -6.89 -24.19 -0.70
CA GLU A 204 -8.36 -24.10 -0.65
C GLU A 204 -8.81 -22.84 0.09
N LEU A 205 -8.20 -22.56 1.26
CA LEU A 205 -8.44 -21.34 2.02
C LEU A 205 -8.13 -20.09 1.19
N ALA A 206 -6.99 -20.07 0.50
CA ALA A 206 -6.57 -18.94 -0.32
C ALA A 206 -7.48 -18.74 -1.54
N ARG A 207 -7.90 -19.82 -2.22
CA ARG A 207 -8.89 -19.73 -3.30
C ARG A 207 -10.24 -19.17 -2.83
N ALA A 208 -10.61 -19.46 -1.59
CA ALA A 208 -11.85 -18.98 -1.00
C ALA A 208 -11.81 -17.49 -0.64
N SER A 209 -10.73 -17.01 0.00
CA SER A 209 -10.68 -15.66 0.58
C SER A 209 -9.81 -14.65 -0.17
N CYS A 210 -8.74 -15.07 -0.84
CA CYS A 210 -7.86 -14.15 -1.56
C CYS A 210 -8.49 -13.79 -2.91
N ARG A 211 -9.43 -12.84 -2.88
CA ARG A 211 -10.28 -12.48 -4.03
C ARG A 211 -9.81 -11.27 -4.83
N GLY A 212 -8.76 -10.56 -4.41
CA GLY A 212 -8.17 -9.45 -5.17
C GLY A 212 -7.52 -9.85 -6.49
N VAL A 213 -7.22 -8.90 -7.37
CA VAL A 213 -6.45 -9.18 -8.61
C VAL A 213 -5.10 -9.81 -8.31
N PHE A 214 -4.45 -9.35 -7.24
CA PHE A 214 -3.19 -9.88 -6.77
C PHE A 214 -3.41 -10.83 -5.61
N THR A 215 -3.09 -12.10 -5.84
CA THR A 215 -3.03 -13.11 -4.78
C THR A 215 -1.62 -13.31 -4.30
N THR A 216 -1.44 -13.28 -2.98
CA THR A 216 -0.18 -13.57 -2.32
C THR A 216 0.36 -14.96 -2.71
N ARG A 217 1.60 -14.99 -3.21
CA ARG A 217 2.34 -16.20 -3.64
C ARG A 217 1.62 -17.05 -4.68
N ASN A 218 0.84 -16.41 -5.53
CA ASN A 218 0.21 -17.07 -6.66
C ASN A 218 0.14 -16.11 -7.84
N PRO A 219 0.75 -16.46 -8.99
CA PRO A 219 0.68 -15.63 -10.19
C PRO A 219 -0.77 -15.57 -10.68
N THR A 220 -1.17 -14.39 -11.14
CA THR A 220 -2.49 -14.12 -11.71
C THR A 220 -2.33 -13.58 -13.12
N ALA A 221 -3.34 -13.69 -13.97
CA ALA A 221 -3.37 -13.13 -15.31
C ALA A 221 -4.71 -12.44 -15.58
N PHE A 222 -4.82 -11.66 -16.67
CA PHE A 222 -6.08 -10.97 -16.99
C PHE A 222 -7.27 -11.92 -17.19
N ARG A 223 -7.02 -13.17 -17.64
CA ARG A 223 -8.06 -14.21 -17.75
C ARG A 223 -8.67 -14.62 -16.40
N ASP A 224 -7.97 -14.37 -15.29
CA ASP A 224 -8.44 -14.74 -13.95
C ASP A 224 -9.34 -13.66 -13.33
N VAL A 225 -9.53 -12.53 -14.03
CA VAL A 225 -10.41 -11.41 -13.64
C VAL A 225 -11.74 -11.56 -14.35
N LEU A 226 -12.62 -12.37 -13.76
CA LEU A 226 -13.91 -12.77 -14.31
C LEU A 226 -14.98 -11.68 -14.20
N ASP A 227 -14.83 -10.75 -13.24
CA ASP A 227 -15.76 -9.61 -13.06
C ASP A 227 -15.55 -8.49 -14.10
N GLY A 228 -14.54 -8.63 -14.95
CA GLY A 228 -14.21 -7.70 -16.03
C GLY A 228 -13.10 -6.71 -15.64
N LEU A 229 -12.13 -6.51 -16.54
CA LEU A 229 -10.95 -5.69 -16.26
C LEU A 229 -11.28 -4.22 -15.93
N ALA A 230 -12.34 -3.68 -16.52
CA ALA A 230 -12.82 -2.32 -16.29
C ALA A 230 -13.60 -2.14 -14.98
N ASN A 231 -13.98 -3.23 -14.32
CA ASN A 231 -14.79 -3.24 -13.10
C ASN A 231 -14.00 -3.71 -11.88
N THR A 232 -12.77 -4.19 -12.06
CA THR A 232 -11.95 -4.68 -10.96
C THR A 232 -10.75 -3.78 -10.73
N ILE A 233 -10.60 -3.31 -9.49
CA ILE A 233 -9.45 -2.56 -9.00
C ILE A 233 -8.26 -3.50 -8.81
N CYS A 234 -7.12 -3.18 -9.42
CA CYS A 234 -5.88 -3.92 -9.23
C CYS A 234 -4.91 -3.22 -8.28
N MET A 235 -4.92 -1.89 -8.22
CA MET A 235 -4.02 -1.11 -7.38
C MET A 235 -4.70 0.15 -6.82
N GLY A 236 -4.20 0.70 -5.72
CA GLY A 236 -4.78 1.86 -5.03
C GLY A 236 -3.73 2.75 -4.38
N GLU A 237 -4.07 4.02 -4.19
CA GLU A 237 -3.22 4.95 -3.45
C GLU A 237 -3.19 4.57 -1.96
N ILE A 238 -2.02 4.73 -1.36
CA ILE A 238 -1.82 4.66 0.08
C ILE A 238 -1.03 5.90 0.53
N ALA A 239 -1.44 6.52 1.63
CA ALA A 239 -0.63 7.51 2.31
C ALA A 239 0.47 6.81 3.11
N THR A 240 1.63 7.44 3.18
CA THR A 240 2.73 6.99 4.01
C THR A 240 2.71 7.66 5.37
N ASP A 241 3.22 6.95 6.37
CA ASP A 241 3.25 7.45 7.73
C ASP A 241 4.18 8.65 7.90
N LEU A 242 3.78 9.58 8.75
CA LEU A 242 4.55 10.78 9.09
C LEU A 242 4.96 10.81 10.56
N GLY A 243 4.68 9.75 11.33
CA GLY A 243 4.89 9.72 12.78
C GLY A 243 3.92 10.61 13.55
N ASP A 244 2.78 10.97 12.95
CA ASP A 244 1.75 11.86 13.49
C ASP A 244 0.57 11.12 14.14
N SER A 245 0.62 9.79 14.20
CA SER A 245 -0.47 8.92 14.68
C SER A 245 -1.76 9.02 13.85
N ASP A 246 -1.66 9.35 12.55
CA ASP A 246 -2.80 9.36 11.62
C ASP A 246 -3.39 7.94 11.49
N ILE A 247 -4.72 7.82 11.60
CA ILE A 247 -5.42 6.54 11.61
C ILE A 247 -5.22 5.73 10.32
N ARG A 248 -4.85 6.38 9.22
CA ARG A 248 -4.73 5.77 7.89
C ARG A 248 -3.34 5.19 7.65
N THR A 249 -2.34 5.63 8.41
CA THR A 249 -0.92 5.35 8.12
C THR A 249 -0.19 4.67 9.27
N GLU A 250 -0.57 4.98 10.51
CA GLU A 250 -0.10 4.21 11.67
C GLU A 250 -1.00 3.01 11.89
N ALA A 251 -0.46 1.80 11.74
CA ALA A 251 -1.21 0.58 12.03
C ALA A 251 -1.36 0.38 13.54
N LYS A 252 -2.60 0.17 14.00
CA LYS A 252 -2.89 -0.24 15.37
C LYS A 252 -3.21 -1.72 15.46
N GLU A 253 -2.77 -2.31 16.56
CA GLU A 253 -3.13 -3.67 16.90
C GLU A 253 -4.64 -3.78 17.12
N THR A 254 -5.24 -4.81 16.50
CA THR A 254 -6.64 -5.15 16.70
C THR A 254 -6.97 -5.44 18.16
N THR A 255 -8.17 -5.07 18.58
CA THR A 255 -8.73 -5.47 19.88
C THR A 255 -9.31 -6.88 19.85
N ALA A 256 -9.37 -7.53 18.68
CA ALA A 256 -9.85 -8.91 18.54
C ALA A 256 -8.88 -9.91 19.16
N SER A 257 -9.40 -10.85 19.96
CA SER A 257 -8.60 -11.86 20.65
C SER A 257 -8.44 -13.14 19.83
N GLY A 258 -7.20 -13.60 19.63
CA GLY A 258 -6.92 -14.89 19.00
C GLY A 258 -5.57 -14.93 18.28
N SER A 259 -5.33 -16.01 17.52
CA SER A 259 -4.11 -16.13 16.71
C SER A 259 -4.22 -15.30 15.43
N ASP A 260 -3.12 -14.78 14.93
CA ASP A 260 -3.03 -14.11 13.62
C ASP A 260 -2.49 -15.04 12.52
N SER A 261 -2.41 -16.34 12.78
CA SER A 261 -1.82 -17.32 11.87
C SER A 261 -2.85 -18.36 11.40
N GLY A 262 -2.76 -18.74 10.13
CA GLY A 262 -3.64 -19.74 9.51
C GLY A 262 -5.13 -19.48 9.78
N SER A 263 -5.90 -20.53 10.07
CA SER A 263 -7.32 -20.44 10.42
C SER A 263 -7.61 -19.66 11.70
N GLY A 264 -6.59 -19.32 12.48
CA GLY A 264 -6.71 -18.50 13.67
C GLY A 264 -7.04 -17.04 13.40
N GLN A 265 -6.76 -16.50 12.20
CA GLN A 265 -6.81 -15.06 11.88
C GLN A 265 -8.17 -14.37 12.14
N GLN A 266 -8.31 -13.74 13.29
CA GLN A 266 -9.62 -13.26 13.77
C GLN A 266 -10.19 -12.05 13.03
N LEU A 267 -9.35 -11.22 12.40
CA LEU A 267 -9.80 -10.00 11.70
C LEU A 267 -10.87 -10.24 10.63
N ARG A 268 -10.95 -11.46 10.09
CA ARG A 268 -11.94 -11.85 9.08
C ARG A 268 -13.35 -12.03 9.63
N LEU A 269 -13.50 -12.23 10.94
CA LEU A 269 -14.78 -12.56 11.57
C LEU A 269 -15.64 -11.32 11.79
N VAL A 270 -16.92 -11.54 12.07
CA VAL A 270 -17.91 -10.49 12.38
C VAL A 270 -17.37 -9.49 13.41
N ASN A 271 -17.62 -8.20 13.18
CA ASN A 271 -17.20 -7.03 13.96
C ASN A 271 -15.68 -6.77 14.02
N ASN A 272 -14.83 -7.70 13.58
CA ASN A 272 -13.39 -7.55 13.78
C ASN A 272 -12.73 -6.62 12.76
N ALA A 273 -13.36 -6.37 11.61
CA ALA A 273 -12.85 -5.39 10.65
C ALA A 273 -12.81 -3.95 11.23
N VAL A 274 -13.72 -3.62 12.14
CA VAL A 274 -13.83 -2.31 12.79
C VAL A 274 -13.28 -2.31 14.23
N SER A 275 -12.60 -3.37 14.63
CA SER A 275 -12.11 -3.59 16.00
C SER A 275 -11.20 -2.47 16.53
N CYS A 276 -10.49 -1.77 15.64
CA CYS A 276 -9.63 -0.65 16.02
C CYS A 276 -10.38 0.68 16.21
N ARG A 277 -11.66 0.82 15.80
CA ARG A 277 -12.39 2.10 15.92
C ARG A 277 -12.45 2.65 17.34
N SER A 278 -12.49 1.76 18.34
CA SER A 278 -12.48 2.15 19.75
C SER A 278 -11.17 2.81 20.21
N LEU A 279 -10.10 2.74 19.41
CA LEU A 279 -8.79 3.31 19.71
C LEU A 279 -8.62 4.73 19.15
N ILE A 280 -9.56 5.17 18.30
CA ILE A 280 -9.55 6.51 17.68
C ILE A 280 -9.77 7.56 18.76
N ASP A 281 -9.02 8.66 18.67
CA ASP A 281 -9.17 9.80 19.57
C ASP A 281 -10.53 10.48 19.34
N SER A 282 -11.37 10.54 20.38
CA SER A 282 -12.70 11.12 20.29
C SER A 282 -12.71 12.63 20.03
N GLU A 283 -11.65 13.33 20.43
CA GLU A 283 -11.50 14.78 20.19
C GLU A 283 -10.83 15.07 18.84
N ARG A 284 -10.04 14.10 18.33
CA ARG A 284 -9.28 14.22 17.09
C ARG A 284 -9.46 12.98 16.20
N PRO A 285 -10.60 12.82 15.53
CA PRO A 285 -10.99 11.57 14.85
C PRO A 285 -10.08 11.16 13.67
N GLN A 286 -9.16 12.02 13.23
CA GLN A 286 -8.15 11.68 12.23
C GLN A 286 -6.91 10.99 12.82
N PHE A 287 -6.81 10.94 14.16
CA PHE A 287 -5.65 10.44 14.87
C PHE A 287 -6.03 9.37 15.91
N TRP A 288 -5.07 8.51 16.20
CA TRP A 288 -5.19 7.55 17.30
C TRP A 288 -5.09 8.24 18.66
N GLY A 289 -5.91 7.79 19.62
CA GLY A 289 -5.87 8.24 21.01
C GLY A 289 -5.21 7.24 21.95
N SER A 290 -5.35 5.95 21.69
CA SER A 290 -4.77 4.88 22.51
C SER A 290 -4.41 3.64 21.66
N GLY A 291 -4.05 2.54 22.32
CA GLY A 291 -3.77 1.26 21.66
C GLY A 291 -2.30 1.04 21.28
N ILE A 292 -1.97 -0.22 21.03
CA ILE A 292 -0.61 -0.67 20.73
C ILE A 292 -0.30 -0.33 19.27
N THR A 293 0.72 0.52 19.07
CA THR A 293 1.29 0.77 17.74
C THR A 293 2.07 -0.44 17.28
N ILE A 294 1.84 -0.85 16.04
CA ILE A 294 2.51 -1.99 15.44
C ILE A 294 3.81 -1.54 14.79
N GLY A 295 4.87 -2.31 15.07
CA GLY A 295 6.19 -2.06 14.53
C GLY A 295 6.93 -0.90 15.20
N ASN A 296 8.19 -0.75 14.82
CA ASN A 296 9.06 0.35 15.23
C ASN A 296 8.99 1.53 14.25
N ALA A 297 9.90 2.50 14.39
CA ALA A 297 9.95 3.70 13.54
C ALA A 297 10.12 3.41 12.03
N GLU A 298 10.65 2.24 11.65
CA GLU A 298 10.89 1.85 10.24
C GLU A 298 9.78 0.96 9.67
N GLN A 299 8.96 0.39 10.56
CA GLN A 299 7.89 -0.54 10.22
C GLN A 299 6.57 0.20 10.16
N LYS A 300 6.45 1.06 9.15
CA LYS A 300 5.26 1.91 8.94
C LYS A 300 4.71 1.77 7.52
N ARG A 301 3.49 2.27 7.33
CA ARG A 301 2.79 2.13 6.05
C ARG A 301 3.58 2.75 4.90
N GLY A 302 3.79 1.95 3.85
CA GLY A 302 4.45 2.37 2.61
C GLY A 302 5.94 2.75 2.75
N TYR A 303 6.62 2.36 3.85
CA TYR A 303 8.04 2.70 4.06
C TYR A 303 9.04 1.82 3.30
N LYS A 304 8.56 0.75 2.66
CA LYS A 304 9.39 -0.25 2.00
C LYS A 304 8.73 -0.64 0.69
N TRP A 305 9.03 0.07 -0.39
CA TRP A 305 8.42 -0.18 -1.70
C TRP A 305 8.66 -1.61 -2.21
N GLY A 306 9.81 -2.21 -1.86
CA GLY A 306 10.16 -3.58 -2.24
C GLY A 306 9.40 -4.66 -1.46
N ALA A 307 8.71 -4.33 -0.37
CA ALA A 307 8.04 -5.30 0.49
C ALA A 307 6.54 -5.43 0.17
N GLY A 308 6.09 -6.65 -0.08
CA GLY A 308 4.70 -6.96 -0.42
C GLY A 308 3.78 -7.21 0.79
N ARG A 309 4.27 -7.13 2.03
CA ARG A 309 3.46 -7.42 3.23
C ARG A 309 2.28 -6.44 3.35
N PRO A 310 1.20 -6.83 4.06
CA PRO A 310 0.03 -5.96 4.25
C PRO A 310 0.36 -4.56 4.78
N LEU A 311 1.38 -4.45 5.64
CA LEU A 311 1.83 -3.16 6.15
C LEU A 311 2.37 -2.21 5.07
N TYR A 312 2.99 -2.71 4.01
CA TYR A 312 3.76 -1.89 3.07
C TYR A 312 3.13 -1.76 1.69
N GLY A 313 2.73 -2.89 1.10
CA GLY A 313 2.47 -2.99 -0.34
C GLY A 313 1.09 -3.52 -0.72
N GLN A 314 0.17 -3.65 0.24
CA GLN A 314 -1.20 -4.11 -0.02
C GLN A 314 -2.24 -3.12 0.50
N PHE A 315 -3.41 -3.16 -0.12
CA PHE A 315 -4.63 -2.60 0.44
C PHE A 315 -5.81 -3.53 0.13
N ASN A 316 -6.91 -3.37 0.89
CA ASN A 316 -8.16 -4.10 0.69
C ASN A 316 -9.36 -3.16 0.58
N THR A 317 -10.43 -3.70 0.03
CA THR A 317 -11.72 -3.02 -0.19
C THR A 317 -12.75 -3.38 0.88
N ILE A 318 -12.30 -3.50 2.13
CA ILE A 318 -13.16 -3.87 3.28
C ILE A 318 -13.81 -2.62 3.90
N LEU A 319 -13.00 -1.59 4.16
CA LEU A 319 -13.47 -0.28 4.61
C LEU A 319 -13.28 0.73 3.48
N PRO A 320 -14.09 1.80 3.41
CA PRO A 320 -13.97 2.82 2.37
C PRO A 320 -12.62 3.56 2.43
N PRO A 321 -12.25 4.30 1.38
CA PRO A 321 -11.04 5.12 1.37
C PRO A 321 -10.88 5.99 2.61
N ASN A 322 -9.63 6.20 3.02
CA ASN A 322 -9.27 7.02 4.16
C ASN A 322 -9.81 6.55 5.53
N SER A 323 -10.24 5.28 5.63
CA SER A 323 -10.59 4.63 6.89
C SER A 323 -9.37 4.13 7.68
N GLU A 324 -9.62 3.66 8.89
CA GLU A 324 -8.61 3.24 9.86
C GLU A 324 -7.80 2.01 9.43
N PHE A 325 -6.49 2.03 9.75
CA PHE A 325 -5.56 0.93 9.51
C PHE A 325 -5.42 0.05 10.77
N CYS A 326 -6.02 -1.14 10.71
CA CYS A 326 -6.01 -2.12 11.79
C CYS A 326 -5.26 -3.40 11.38
N ILE A 327 -4.44 -3.96 12.25
CA ILE A 327 -3.61 -5.13 11.93
C ILE A 327 -3.67 -6.19 13.04
N ALA A 328 -3.62 -7.46 12.65
CA ALA A 328 -3.69 -8.56 13.60
C ALA A 328 -2.38 -8.67 14.41
N ASN A 329 -2.49 -8.94 15.71
CA ASN A 329 -1.36 -9.17 16.61
C ASN A 329 -0.66 -10.50 16.30
N SER A 330 0.64 -10.47 15.98
CA SER A 330 1.55 -11.48 16.53
C SER A 330 2.63 -10.79 17.34
N SER A 331 2.83 -11.30 18.54
CA SER A 331 3.87 -10.91 19.50
C SER A 331 5.32 -11.01 18.96
N SER A 332 5.50 -11.37 17.69
CA SER A 332 6.78 -11.50 16.99
C SER A 332 6.78 -11.10 15.51
N ASN A 333 5.63 -10.81 14.86
CA ASN A 333 5.58 -10.42 13.44
C ASN A 333 4.81 -9.10 13.22
N TYR A 334 5.53 -8.00 13.37
CA TYR A 334 5.02 -6.63 13.24
C TYR A 334 4.67 -6.20 11.80
N HIS A 335 4.86 -7.07 10.81
CA HIS A 335 4.60 -6.77 9.40
C HIS A 335 3.19 -7.21 8.95
N GLY A 336 2.44 -7.84 9.86
CA GLY A 336 1.06 -8.26 9.70
C GLY A 336 0.90 -9.57 8.93
N ASN A 337 0.23 -10.54 9.54
CA ASN A 337 -0.25 -11.72 8.83
C ASN A 337 -1.61 -11.47 8.12
N SER A 338 -2.44 -10.63 8.72
CA SER A 338 -3.68 -10.08 8.19
C SER A 338 -3.83 -8.63 8.64
N ALA A 339 -4.38 -7.78 7.78
CA ALA A 339 -4.62 -6.39 8.11
C ALA A 339 -5.86 -5.85 7.38
N ILE A 340 -6.64 -5.02 8.04
CA ILE A 340 -7.62 -4.14 7.41
C ILE A 340 -6.84 -2.90 6.99
N ALA A 341 -6.56 -2.79 5.69
CA ALA A 341 -5.63 -1.81 5.13
C ALA A 341 -6.34 -1.08 3.99
N PRO A 342 -7.26 -0.15 4.28
CA PRO A 342 -8.02 0.56 3.26
C PRO A 342 -7.09 1.48 2.47
N PRO A 343 -7.38 1.80 1.20
CA PRO A 343 -6.58 2.78 0.48
C PRO A 343 -6.70 4.14 1.16
N SER A 344 -5.67 4.98 1.02
CA SER A 344 -5.64 6.29 1.65
C SER A 344 -4.87 7.27 0.80
N SER A 345 -5.23 8.54 0.91
CA SER A 345 -4.56 9.61 0.18
C SER A 345 -4.53 10.89 0.99
N ARG A 346 -3.58 11.76 0.67
CA ARG A 346 -3.53 13.12 1.22
C ARG A 346 -4.41 14.09 0.41
N HIS A 347 -5.00 13.63 -0.69
CA HIS A 347 -6.05 14.35 -1.40
C HIS A 347 -7.33 14.44 -0.56
N GLN A 348 -8.09 15.52 -0.76
CA GLN A 348 -9.35 15.72 -0.07
C GLN A 348 -10.45 14.82 -0.66
N GLY A 349 -11.16 14.10 0.20
CA GLY A 349 -12.43 13.45 -0.10
C GLY A 349 -12.35 12.14 -0.87
N GLY A 350 -11.16 11.54 -1.00
CA GLY A 350 -10.99 10.28 -1.73
C GLY A 350 -9.54 9.91 -2.00
N CYS A 351 -9.36 8.88 -2.84
CA CYS A 351 -8.06 8.40 -3.31
C CYS A 351 -8.15 7.96 -4.78
N HIS A 352 -7.02 7.92 -5.49
CA HIS A 352 -7.00 7.26 -6.79
C HIS A 352 -6.92 5.74 -6.67
N VAL A 353 -7.59 5.06 -7.59
CA VAL A 353 -7.50 3.63 -7.81
C VAL A 353 -7.22 3.36 -9.29
N LEU A 354 -6.56 2.24 -9.54
CA LEU A 354 -6.29 1.73 -10.89
C LEU A 354 -7.14 0.49 -11.12
N LEU A 355 -7.95 0.56 -12.17
CA LEU A 355 -8.69 -0.56 -12.69
C LEU A 355 -7.77 -1.44 -13.54
N THR A 356 -8.13 -2.70 -13.67
CA THR A 356 -7.27 -3.71 -14.31
C THR A 356 -7.10 -3.45 -15.81
N ASP A 357 -8.04 -2.75 -16.44
CA ASP A 357 -7.95 -2.27 -17.83
C ASP A 357 -6.98 -1.08 -18.03
N GLY A 358 -6.43 -0.53 -16.94
CA GLY A 358 -5.51 0.60 -16.95
C GLY A 358 -6.17 1.96 -16.68
N ALA A 359 -7.49 2.01 -16.51
CA ALA A 359 -8.18 3.26 -16.17
C ALA A 359 -7.87 3.70 -14.72
N VAL A 360 -7.63 5.00 -14.54
CA VAL A 360 -7.41 5.59 -13.22
C VAL A 360 -8.64 6.39 -12.84
N LYS A 361 -9.24 6.04 -11.70
CA LYS A 361 -10.42 6.69 -11.16
C LYS A 361 -10.14 7.30 -9.80
N PHE A 362 -10.84 8.37 -9.45
CA PHE A 362 -10.81 8.91 -8.10
C PHE A 362 -12.07 8.49 -7.37
N VAL A 363 -11.91 7.67 -6.34
CA VAL A 363 -13.02 7.13 -5.54
C VAL A 363 -13.15 7.95 -4.28
N THR A 364 -14.38 8.35 -3.97
CA THR A 364 -14.65 9.18 -2.79
C THR A 364 -14.70 8.36 -1.50
N ASP A 365 -14.46 9.02 -0.37
CA ASP A 365 -14.59 8.41 0.97
C ASP A 365 -16.04 7.98 1.27
N SER A 366 -17.00 8.51 0.51
CA SER A 366 -18.43 8.26 0.64
C SER A 366 -18.96 7.14 -0.27
N ILE A 367 -18.08 6.34 -0.89
CA ILE A 367 -18.50 5.20 -1.69
C ILE A 367 -19.31 4.21 -0.85
N GLU A 368 -20.31 3.57 -1.46
CA GLU A 368 -21.13 2.55 -0.80
C GLU A 368 -20.24 1.33 -0.46
N ALA A 369 -20.01 1.11 0.84
CA ALA A 369 -19.06 0.12 1.36
C ALA A 369 -19.72 -0.98 2.21
N GLY A 370 -21.02 -1.23 2.00
CA GLY A 370 -21.78 -2.30 2.64
C GLY A 370 -21.73 -2.26 4.17
N ASP A 371 -21.73 -3.44 4.79
CA ASP A 371 -21.65 -3.58 6.24
C ASP A 371 -20.20 -3.81 6.69
N SER A 372 -19.58 -2.77 7.27
CA SER A 372 -18.22 -2.87 7.83
C SER A 372 -18.10 -3.87 8.99
N ASN A 373 -19.21 -4.32 9.59
CA ASN A 373 -19.22 -5.32 10.66
C ASN A 373 -19.34 -6.76 10.15
N ALA A 374 -19.56 -6.96 8.85
CA ALA A 374 -19.79 -8.28 8.30
C ALA A 374 -18.56 -9.20 8.42
N GLU A 375 -18.83 -10.51 8.45
CA GLU A 375 -17.77 -11.51 8.26
C GLU A 375 -17.27 -11.44 6.81
N GLN A 376 -15.95 -11.47 6.64
CA GLN A 376 -15.32 -11.52 5.33
C GLN A 376 -15.48 -12.91 4.70
N VAL A 377 -15.42 -12.99 3.37
CA VAL A 377 -15.56 -14.29 2.71
C VAL A 377 -14.36 -15.19 2.99
N HIS A 378 -14.63 -16.36 3.55
CA HIS A 378 -13.64 -17.40 3.78
C HIS A 378 -14.27 -18.79 3.82
N LEU A 379 -13.46 -19.82 3.60
CA LEU A 379 -13.90 -21.21 3.72
C LEU A 379 -14.35 -21.52 5.16
N GLY A 380 -15.48 -22.19 5.32
CA GLY A 380 -16.04 -22.54 6.62
C GLY A 380 -16.89 -21.44 7.27
N SER A 381 -17.01 -20.26 6.65
CA SER A 381 -18.00 -19.26 7.08
C SER A 381 -19.42 -19.78 6.84
N SER A 382 -20.32 -19.50 7.79
CA SER A 382 -21.74 -19.78 7.62
C SER A 382 -22.51 -18.61 6.99
N LEU A 383 -21.95 -17.39 7.08
CA LEU A 383 -22.56 -16.12 6.65
C LEU A 383 -22.07 -15.68 5.27
N SER A 384 -20.76 -15.69 5.06
CA SER A 384 -20.03 -15.18 3.89
C SER A 384 -19.27 -16.32 3.21
N ARG A 385 -20.03 -17.21 2.55
CA ARG A 385 -19.48 -18.42 1.92
C ARG A 385 -18.68 -18.09 0.66
N PRO A 386 -17.66 -18.89 0.30
CA PRO A 386 -16.95 -18.72 -0.96
C PRO A 386 -17.92 -18.68 -2.16
N GLY A 387 -17.77 -17.69 -3.03
CA GLY A 387 -18.67 -17.43 -4.16
C GLY A 387 -19.90 -16.57 -3.81
N SER A 388 -20.08 -16.15 -2.56
CA SER A 388 -21.06 -15.11 -2.24
C SER A 388 -20.59 -13.74 -2.73
N LYS A 389 -21.56 -12.84 -2.92
CA LYS A 389 -21.32 -11.41 -3.10
C LYS A 389 -20.45 -10.86 -1.97
N SER A 390 -19.72 -9.79 -2.27
CA SER A 390 -19.01 -8.99 -1.29
C SER A 390 -20.00 -8.47 -0.23
N PRO A 391 -19.71 -8.64 1.07
CA PRO A 391 -20.52 -8.04 2.13
C PRO A 391 -20.24 -6.53 2.28
N PHE A 392 -19.19 -6.02 1.64
CA PHE A 392 -18.74 -4.63 1.69
C PHE A 392 -19.27 -3.80 0.50
N GLY A 393 -20.43 -4.18 -0.01
CA GLY A 393 -21.17 -3.42 -1.03
C GLY A 393 -20.41 -3.27 -2.35
N LEU A 394 -20.72 -2.20 -3.08
CA LEU A 394 -20.08 -1.81 -4.33
C LEU A 394 -18.56 -1.70 -4.16
N TRP A 395 -18.11 -1.09 -3.05
CA TRP A 395 -16.69 -0.94 -2.80
C TRP A 395 -15.96 -2.28 -2.73
N GLY A 396 -16.51 -3.23 -1.99
CA GLY A 396 -15.93 -4.56 -1.89
C GLY A 396 -15.99 -5.32 -3.22
N SER A 397 -17.09 -5.22 -3.97
CA SER A 397 -17.21 -5.90 -5.27
C SER A 397 -16.19 -5.40 -6.28
N LEU A 398 -15.85 -4.11 -6.25
CA LEU A 398 -14.80 -3.53 -7.09
C LEU A 398 -13.41 -4.10 -6.80
N GLY A 399 -13.16 -4.58 -5.58
CA GLY A 399 -11.89 -5.22 -5.23
C GLY A 399 -11.82 -6.70 -5.58
N THR A 400 -12.93 -7.35 -5.95
CA THR A 400 -12.93 -8.78 -6.27
C THR A 400 -12.67 -9.04 -7.74
N ARG A 401 -11.92 -10.12 -8.04
CA ARG A 401 -11.65 -10.59 -9.40
C ARG A 401 -12.65 -11.62 -9.90
N GLY A 402 -13.55 -12.12 -9.06
CA GLY A 402 -14.48 -13.20 -9.41
C GLY A 402 -15.62 -13.36 -8.39
N GLY A 403 -16.18 -12.25 -7.93
CA GLY A 403 -17.39 -12.19 -7.10
C GLY A 403 -18.69 -12.44 -7.88
N ASN A 404 -18.65 -12.38 -9.23
CA ASN A 404 -19.80 -12.45 -10.14
C ASN A 404 -20.86 -11.37 -9.86
N GLU A 405 -20.42 -10.18 -9.46
CA GLU A 405 -21.30 -9.03 -9.20
C GLU A 405 -21.34 -8.12 -10.43
N THR A 406 -22.54 -7.84 -10.93
CA THR A 406 -22.74 -6.91 -12.05
C THR A 406 -22.79 -5.48 -11.51
N ILE A 407 -21.93 -4.61 -12.05
CA ILE A 407 -21.87 -3.19 -11.67
C ILE A 407 -22.67 -2.39 -12.69
N ASP A 408 -23.90 -2.03 -12.32
CA ASP A 408 -24.83 -1.29 -13.17
C ASP A 408 -24.64 0.23 -13.00
N GLY A 409 -23.46 0.78 -13.31
CA GLY A 409 -23.22 2.23 -13.29
C GLY A 409 -21.77 2.69 -13.33
N GLU A 410 -21.56 3.96 -13.71
CA GLU A 410 -20.26 4.64 -13.50
C GLU A 410 -20.12 5.01 -12.02
N PHE A 411 -18.98 4.65 -11.44
CA PHE A 411 -18.55 4.94 -10.07
C PHE A 411 -17.26 5.75 -10.06
#